data_AF-A0A6S7FYB9-F1
#
_entry.id   AF-A0A6S7FYB9-F1
#
_cell.length_a   1.000
_cell.length_b   1.000
_cell.length_c   1.000
_cell.angle_alpha   90.00
_cell.angle_beta   90.00
_cell.angle_gamma   90.00
#
_symmetry.space_group_name_H-M   'P 1'
#
loop_
_entity.id
_entity.type
_entity.pdbx_description
1 polymer ?
#
loop_
_entity_poly.entity_id
_entity_poly.type
_entity_poly.pdbx_seq_one_letter_code
_entity_poly.pdbx_strand_id
1 'polypeptide(L)'
;MSKRNCKEDFAKFKERISKKRRKEDTTSKSDMDYITVLRLSSHVEGRYQKYARIGPLANVPLGREPTIQNIKEACKRYFNVEDGSHCDILAGERGPSWTETSQINNWKVIHIRFIEGGDECQLRDEKPVEISSSQRWKSHGTPKKTTPSMSTKVAASVPLSAMLKLGKIIQPTEEIVTVQLEEFKINEKAWAQPFEATLSLSKEKFTSGGVRNAYIATPCQA
;
A
#
# COMPACT_ATOMS: atom_id res chain seq x y z
N MET A 1 -42.92 -14.61 -50.70
CA MET A 1 -42.44 -14.14 -49.38
C MET A 1 -40.93 -14.03 -49.41
N SER A 2 -40.37 -12.81 -49.41
CA SER A 2 -38.93 -12.58 -49.55
C SER A 2 -38.21 -12.78 -48.21
N LYS A 3 -37.35 -13.80 -48.13
CA LYS A 3 -36.49 -14.05 -46.97
C LYS A 3 -35.44 -12.95 -46.90
N ARG A 4 -35.77 -11.86 -46.19
CA ARG A 4 -34.85 -10.75 -45.93
C ARG A 4 -33.59 -11.28 -45.25
N ASN A 5 -32.45 -10.81 -45.74
CA ASN A 5 -31.11 -11.31 -45.46
C ASN A 5 -30.64 -10.91 -44.05
N CYS A 6 -31.24 -11.53 -43.03
CA CYS A 6 -31.07 -11.22 -41.61
C CYS A 6 -29.60 -11.30 -41.13
N LYS A 7 -28.74 -12.03 -41.85
CA LYS A 7 -27.31 -12.14 -41.53
C LYS A 7 -26.51 -10.89 -41.90
N GLU A 8 -26.83 -10.24 -43.02
CA GLU A 8 -26.17 -8.99 -43.44
C GLU A 8 -26.55 -7.83 -42.55
N ASP A 9 -27.81 -7.77 -42.12
CA ASP A 9 -28.29 -6.75 -41.19
C ASP A 9 -27.62 -6.86 -39.82
N PHE A 10 -27.39 -8.09 -39.34
CA PHE A 10 -26.68 -8.33 -38.08
C PHE A 10 -25.18 -8.00 -38.19
N ALA A 11 -24.56 -8.26 -39.34
CA ALA A 11 -23.17 -7.87 -39.59
C ALA A 11 -23.01 -6.34 -39.59
N LYS A 12 -23.91 -5.62 -40.29
CA LYS A 12 -23.96 -4.15 -40.28
C LYS A 12 -24.20 -3.59 -38.88
N PHE A 13 -25.02 -4.25 -38.06
CA PHE A 13 -25.24 -3.87 -36.67
C PHE A 13 -23.96 -4.04 -35.83
N LYS A 14 -23.27 -5.18 -35.93
CA LYS A 14 -22.00 -5.39 -35.19
C LYS A 14 -20.93 -4.39 -35.60
N GLU A 15 -20.86 -4.03 -36.88
CA GLU A 15 -19.93 -3.02 -37.39
C GLU A 15 -20.27 -1.60 -36.87
N ARG A 16 -21.56 -1.25 -36.80
CA ARG A 16 -22.00 0.02 -36.18
C ARG A 16 -21.64 0.09 -34.69
N ILE A 17 -21.81 -1.00 -33.96
CA ILE A 17 -21.46 -1.06 -32.52
C ILE A 17 -19.95 -1.02 -32.32
N SER A 18 -19.16 -1.69 -33.15
CA SER A 18 -17.69 -1.66 -33.04
C SER A 18 -17.12 -0.28 -33.37
N LYS A 19 -17.65 0.42 -34.39
CA LYS A 19 -17.28 1.81 -34.71
C LYS A 19 -17.63 2.78 -33.58
N LYS A 20 -18.77 2.59 -32.88
CA LYS A 20 -19.14 3.41 -31.71
C LYS A 20 -18.21 3.18 -30.51
N ARG A 21 -17.62 1.98 -30.37
CA ARG A 21 -16.62 1.65 -29.32
C ARG A 21 -15.20 2.11 -29.66
N ARG A 22 -14.93 2.45 -30.92
CA ARG A 22 -13.63 2.96 -31.42
C ARG A 22 -13.63 4.46 -31.67
N LYS A 23 -14.58 5.22 -31.10
CA LYS A 23 -14.37 6.65 -30.96
C LYS A 23 -13.32 6.81 -29.87
N GLU A 24 -12.06 6.77 -30.31
CA GLU A 24 -10.92 7.20 -29.54
C GLU A 24 -11.23 8.62 -29.09
N ASP A 25 -11.48 8.77 -27.80
CA ASP A 25 -11.59 10.08 -27.18
C ASP A 25 -10.19 10.68 -27.24
N THR A 26 -9.87 11.30 -28.37
CA THR A 26 -8.89 12.36 -28.46
C THR A 26 -9.45 13.53 -27.66
N THR A 27 -9.48 13.37 -26.35
CA THR A 27 -9.54 14.49 -25.41
C THR A 27 -8.15 15.12 -25.54
N SER A 28 -8.02 16.00 -26.53
CA SER A 28 -7.03 17.07 -26.50
C SER A 28 -7.06 17.68 -25.10
N LYS A 29 -5.89 18.07 -24.58
CA LYS A 29 -5.70 18.88 -23.37
C LYS A 29 -6.42 20.24 -23.51
N SER A 30 -7.73 20.20 -23.69
CA SER A 30 -8.63 21.32 -23.57
C SER A 30 -8.80 21.55 -22.08
N ASP A 31 -8.79 22.82 -21.67
CA ASP A 31 -9.23 23.22 -20.35
C ASP A 31 -10.54 22.49 -20.02
N MET A 32 -10.45 21.50 -19.12
CA MET A 32 -11.62 20.76 -18.69
C MET A 32 -12.35 21.64 -17.70
N ASP A 33 -13.27 22.48 -18.21
CA ASP A 33 -14.09 23.38 -17.38
C ASP A 33 -14.89 22.60 -16.32
N TYR A 34 -15.24 21.35 -16.62
CA TYR A 34 -15.99 20.45 -15.75
C TYR A 34 -15.36 19.07 -15.70
N ILE A 35 -15.49 18.40 -14.55
CA ILE A 35 -15.20 16.97 -14.38
C ILE A 35 -16.45 16.21 -13.99
N THR A 36 -16.56 14.98 -14.46
CA THR A 36 -17.62 14.07 -14.02
C THR A 36 -17.13 13.28 -12.81
N VAL A 37 -17.90 13.33 -11.73
CA VAL A 37 -17.56 12.80 -10.41
C VAL A 37 -18.60 11.78 -9.97
N LEU A 38 -18.12 10.64 -9.47
CA LEU A 38 -18.92 9.65 -8.76
C LEU A 38 -18.61 9.71 -7.27
N ARG A 39 -19.59 10.16 -6.48
CA ARG A 39 -19.46 10.19 -5.02
C ARG A 39 -19.67 8.80 -4.44
N LEU A 40 -18.76 8.41 -3.56
CA LEU A 40 -18.74 7.14 -2.86
C LEU A 40 -18.86 7.35 -1.34
N SER A 41 -19.30 6.32 -0.64
CA SER A 41 -19.32 6.28 0.82
C SER A 41 -17.90 6.28 1.40
N SER A 42 -17.76 6.84 2.60
CA SER A 42 -16.52 6.76 3.38
C SER A 42 -16.21 5.32 3.79
N HIS A 43 -17.25 4.58 4.16
CA HIS A 43 -17.17 3.21 4.64
C HIS A 43 -17.24 2.21 3.49
N VAL A 44 -16.44 1.14 3.59
CA VAL A 44 -16.53 -0.02 2.72
C VAL A 44 -17.61 -0.96 3.24
N GLU A 45 -18.46 -1.46 2.34
CA GLU A 45 -19.55 -2.37 2.69
C GLU A 45 -19.40 -3.73 1.99
N GLY A 46 -20.02 -4.73 2.62
CA GLY A 46 -20.18 -6.08 2.08
C GLY A 46 -18.91 -6.94 2.07
N ARG A 47 -19.07 -8.19 1.64
CA ARG A 47 -17.98 -9.19 1.60
C ARG A 47 -16.84 -8.82 0.65
N TYR A 48 -17.08 -7.90 -0.28
CA TYR A 48 -16.13 -7.50 -1.32
C TYR A 48 -15.43 -6.17 -1.03
N GLN A 49 -15.60 -5.59 0.17
CA GLN A 49 -14.94 -4.34 0.59
C GLN A 49 -15.04 -3.23 -0.47
N LYS A 50 -16.28 -2.92 -0.88
CA LYS A 50 -16.55 -1.98 -1.96
C LYS A 50 -17.20 -0.72 -1.38
N TYR A 51 -16.79 0.45 -1.84
CA TYR A 51 -17.49 1.68 -1.48
C TYR A 51 -18.85 1.73 -2.19
N ALA A 52 -19.90 2.10 -1.45
CA ALA A 52 -21.23 2.27 -1.99
C ALA A 52 -21.32 3.59 -2.77
N ARG A 53 -22.11 3.62 -3.85
CA ARG A 53 -22.38 4.85 -4.60
C ARG A 53 -23.35 5.72 -3.83
N ILE A 54 -23.00 7.00 -3.68
CA ILE A 54 -23.89 8.01 -3.09
C ILE A 54 -24.40 8.90 -4.21
N GLY A 55 -25.64 8.66 -4.62
CA GLY A 55 -26.32 9.47 -5.62
C GLY A 55 -25.83 9.24 -7.07
N PRO A 56 -26.30 10.09 -8.00
CA PRO A 56 -25.94 10.03 -9.41
C PRO A 56 -24.54 10.62 -9.70
N LEU A 57 -24.06 10.45 -10.93
CA LEU A 57 -22.87 11.16 -11.41
C LEU A 57 -23.14 12.67 -11.45
N ALA A 58 -22.18 13.45 -10.96
CA ALA A 58 -22.25 14.91 -10.93
C ALA A 58 -21.20 15.53 -11.85
N ASN A 59 -21.54 16.64 -12.52
CA ASN A 59 -20.58 17.43 -13.26
C ASN A 59 -20.15 18.61 -12.40
N VAL A 60 -18.90 18.58 -11.94
CA VAL A 60 -18.32 19.56 -11.01
C VAL A 60 -17.49 20.57 -11.81
N PRO A 61 -17.78 21.89 -11.70
CA PRO A 61 -16.98 22.92 -12.34
C PRO A 61 -15.61 23.05 -11.65
N LEU A 62 -14.53 23.07 -12.43
CA LEU A 62 -13.16 23.28 -11.97
C LEU A 62 -12.68 24.70 -12.18
N GLY A 63 -12.93 25.26 -13.38
CA GLY A 63 -12.48 26.59 -13.79
C GLY A 63 -10.95 26.82 -13.74
N ARG A 64 -10.16 25.76 -13.54
CA ARG A 64 -8.70 25.74 -13.39
C ARG A 64 -8.17 24.39 -13.91
N GLU A 65 -6.85 24.30 -14.06
CA GLU A 65 -6.20 23.04 -14.41
C GLU A 65 -6.54 21.92 -13.41
N PRO A 66 -6.78 20.69 -13.89
CA PRO A 66 -7.24 19.58 -13.06
C PRO A 66 -6.09 18.96 -12.25
N THR A 67 -5.64 19.65 -11.21
CA THR A 67 -4.74 19.08 -10.20
C THR A 67 -5.54 18.37 -9.10
N ILE A 68 -4.94 17.38 -8.41
CA ILE A 68 -5.58 16.69 -7.27
C ILE A 68 -6.18 17.68 -6.28
N GLN A 69 -5.44 18.74 -5.93
CA GLN A 69 -5.91 19.75 -4.98
C GLN A 69 -7.10 20.55 -5.52
N ASN A 70 -7.03 21.00 -6.78
CA ASN A 70 -8.13 21.74 -7.41
C ASN A 70 -9.39 20.88 -7.49
N ILE A 71 -9.26 19.59 -7.81
CA ILE A 71 -10.39 18.64 -7.83
C ILE A 71 -10.99 18.48 -6.44
N LYS A 72 -10.16 18.33 -5.40
CA LYS A 72 -10.61 18.22 -4.01
C LYS A 72 -11.38 19.47 -3.59
N GLU A 73 -10.85 20.65 -3.84
CA GLU A 73 -11.50 21.92 -3.51
C GLU A 73 -12.81 22.13 -4.28
N ALA A 74 -12.81 21.87 -5.59
CA ALA A 74 -14.00 21.99 -6.43
C ALA A 74 -15.11 21.05 -5.95
N CYS A 75 -14.78 19.79 -5.63
CA CYS A 75 -15.73 18.82 -5.11
C CYS A 75 -16.28 19.24 -3.74
N LYS A 76 -15.44 19.71 -2.81
CA LYS A 76 -15.90 20.19 -1.50
C LYS A 76 -16.91 21.34 -1.65
N ARG A 77 -16.60 22.32 -2.50
CA ARG A 77 -17.49 23.47 -2.78
C ARG A 77 -18.80 23.03 -3.41
N TYR A 78 -18.75 22.13 -4.39
CA TYR A 78 -19.95 21.66 -5.12
C TYR A 78 -20.90 20.87 -4.23
N PHE A 79 -20.37 20.00 -3.37
CA PHE A 79 -21.19 19.16 -2.48
C PHE A 79 -21.50 19.81 -1.13
N ASN A 80 -21.07 21.06 -0.91
CA ASN A 80 -21.23 21.82 0.33
C ASN A 80 -20.81 21.01 1.57
N VAL A 81 -19.61 20.43 1.49
CA VAL A 81 -19.06 19.55 2.53
C VAL A 81 -18.39 20.40 3.61
N GLU A 82 -18.61 20.03 4.88
CA GLU A 82 -18.04 20.72 6.04
C GLU A 82 -16.51 20.76 6.01
N ASP A 83 -15.93 21.84 6.52
CA ASP A 83 -14.48 22.11 6.47
C ASP A 83 -13.62 21.05 7.17
N GLY A 84 -14.19 20.32 8.14
CA GLY A 84 -13.54 19.22 8.84
C GLY A 84 -13.42 17.91 8.03
N SER A 85 -14.10 17.79 6.89
CA SER A 85 -14.05 16.58 6.07
C SER A 85 -12.95 16.64 5.00
N HIS A 86 -12.17 15.58 4.85
CA HIS A 86 -11.19 15.44 3.77
C HIS A 86 -11.83 14.82 2.52
N CYS A 87 -11.53 15.40 1.34
CA CYS A 87 -11.93 14.80 0.06
C CYS A 87 -10.81 13.89 -0.43
N ASP A 88 -11.11 12.61 -0.58
CA ASP A 88 -10.19 11.59 -1.08
C ASP A 88 -10.59 11.16 -2.49
N ILE A 89 -9.61 11.01 -3.38
CA ILE A 89 -9.82 10.66 -4.79
C ILE A 89 -9.36 9.22 -4.99
N LEU A 90 -10.20 8.38 -5.59
CA LEU A 90 -9.97 6.94 -5.69
C LEU A 90 -9.79 6.50 -7.15
N ALA A 91 -9.00 5.45 -7.34
CA ALA A 91 -8.84 4.80 -8.64
C ALA A 91 -10.12 4.06 -9.12
N GLY A 92 -11.09 3.88 -8.24
CA GLY A 92 -12.36 3.21 -8.52
C GLY A 92 -13.11 2.84 -7.25
N GLU A 93 -14.22 2.12 -7.38
CA GLU A 93 -15.06 1.69 -6.24
C GLU A 93 -14.38 0.72 -5.27
N ARG A 94 -13.24 0.14 -5.70
CA ARG A 94 -12.36 -0.73 -4.90
C ARG A 94 -10.89 -0.28 -4.98
N GLY A 95 -10.66 0.88 -5.58
CA GLY A 95 -9.31 1.35 -5.89
C GLY A 95 -8.64 1.98 -4.68
N PRO A 96 -7.29 2.03 -4.66
CA PRO A 96 -6.57 2.85 -3.71
C PRO A 96 -6.85 4.34 -3.96
N SER A 97 -6.45 5.17 -3.00
CA SER A 97 -6.43 6.62 -3.14
C SER A 97 -5.32 7.08 -4.09
N TRP A 98 -5.63 8.09 -4.90
CA TRP A 98 -4.65 8.79 -5.72
C TRP A 98 -4.09 9.98 -4.97
N THR A 99 -2.76 10.05 -4.93
CA THR A 99 -2.01 11.15 -4.33
C THR A 99 -1.57 12.16 -5.37
N GLU A 100 -1.36 11.72 -6.61
CA GLU A 100 -0.80 12.53 -7.68
C GLU A 100 -1.67 12.48 -8.95
N THR A 101 -1.75 13.62 -9.63
CA THR A 101 -2.52 13.79 -10.88
C THR A 101 -2.05 12.85 -11.99
N SER A 102 -0.74 12.51 -12.01
CA SER A 102 -0.12 11.61 -12.98
C SER A 102 -0.63 10.16 -12.88
N GLN A 103 -1.19 9.76 -11.74
CA GLN A 103 -1.77 8.43 -11.51
C GLN A 103 -3.15 8.27 -12.17
N ILE A 104 -3.80 9.39 -12.53
CA ILE A 104 -5.12 9.40 -13.13
C ILE A 104 -5.01 9.06 -14.62
N ASN A 105 -5.20 7.77 -14.91
CA ASN A 105 -5.22 7.27 -16.29
C ASN A 105 -6.58 7.45 -16.98
N ASN A 106 -7.65 7.67 -16.22
CA ASN A 106 -9.01 7.82 -16.74
C ASN A 106 -9.71 9.05 -16.17
N TRP A 107 -9.78 10.09 -16.99
CA TRP A 107 -10.40 11.38 -16.67
C TRP A 107 -11.92 11.42 -16.89
N LYS A 108 -12.52 10.34 -17.40
CA LYS A 108 -13.95 10.33 -17.74
C LYS A 108 -14.85 10.34 -16.52
N VAL A 109 -14.46 9.63 -15.46
CA VAL A 109 -15.20 9.56 -14.20
C VAL A 109 -14.20 9.49 -13.07
N ILE A 110 -14.19 10.53 -12.23
CA ILE A 110 -13.36 10.59 -11.03
C ILE A 110 -14.18 10.06 -9.85
N HIS A 111 -13.64 9.08 -9.14
CA HIS A 111 -14.28 8.54 -7.94
C HIS A 111 -13.80 9.33 -6.74
N ILE A 112 -14.72 9.81 -5.90
CA ILE A 112 -14.36 10.54 -4.68
C ILE A 112 -15.11 9.99 -3.47
N ARG A 113 -14.53 10.18 -2.29
CA ARG A 113 -15.23 10.01 -1.01
C ARG A 113 -14.88 11.17 -0.08
N PHE A 114 -15.78 11.48 0.84
CA PHE A 114 -15.53 12.42 1.92
C PHE A 114 -15.34 11.64 3.21
N ILE A 115 -14.24 11.91 3.91
CA ILE A 115 -13.91 11.29 5.18
C ILE A 115 -14.00 12.39 6.23
N GLU A 116 -14.88 12.22 7.21
CA GLU A 116 -14.99 13.15 8.34
C GLU A 116 -13.69 13.10 9.14
N GLY A 117 -13.06 14.27 9.34
CA GLY A 117 -11.92 14.40 10.22
C GLY A 117 -12.40 14.38 11.66
N GLY A 118 -12.30 13.23 12.32
CA GLY A 118 -12.06 13.22 13.75
C GLY A 118 -10.63 13.71 13.99
N ASP A 119 -10.43 14.50 15.04
CA ASP A 119 -9.08 14.89 15.48
C ASP A 119 -8.13 13.68 15.44
N GLU A 120 -6.96 13.88 14.84
CA GLU A 120 -5.88 12.90 14.61
C GLU A 120 -5.99 11.97 13.39
N CYS A 121 -5.70 12.53 12.21
CA CYS A 121 -4.98 11.81 11.16
C CYS A 121 -4.02 12.77 10.44
N GLN A 122 -2.98 13.19 11.16
CA GLN A 122 -1.77 13.65 10.50
C GLN A 122 -1.11 12.43 9.85
N LEU A 123 -1.34 12.26 8.56
CA LEU A 123 -0.35 11.62 7.68
C LEU A 123 0.96 12.36 7.93
N ARG A 124 1.88 11.71 8.66
CA ARG A 124 3.25 12.20 8.82
C ARG A 124 3.85 12.29 7.43
N ASP A 125 4.12 13.51 6.98
CA ASP A 125 5.24 13.78 6.08
C ASP A 125 6.51 13.38 6.84
N GLU A 126 6.94 12.13 6.70
CA GLU A 126 8.29 11.75 7.08
C GLU A 126 9.26 12.38 6.08
N LYS A 127 9.85 13.52 6.49
CA LYS A 127 11.12 13.98 5.93
C LYS A 127 12.14 12.83 6.01
N PRO A 128 12.95 12.61 4.96
CA PRO A 128 14.03 11.63 5.03
C PRO A 128 15.05 12.11 6.07
N VAL A 129 15.17 11.37 7.17
CA VAL A 129 16.26 11.54 8.13
C VAL A 129 17.50 10.93 7.47
N GLU A 130 18.39 11.80 6.98
CA GLU A 130 19.77 11.43 6.68
C GLU A 130 20.45 10.99 7.98
N ILE A 131 20.59 9.68 8.18
CA ILE A 131 21.46 9.15 9.23
C ILE A 131 22.85 8.96 8.61
N SER A 132 23.71 9.96 8.83
CA SER A 132 25.14 9.86 8.60
C SER A 132 25.73 8.75 9.48
N SER A 133 25.99 7.57 8.91
CA SER A 133 26.69 6.49 9.61
C SER A 133 28.21 6.75 9.61
N SER A 134 28.69 7.53 10.58
CA SER A 134 30.10 7.47 10.99
C SER A 134 30.18 7.36 12.52
N GLN A 135 30.03 6.15 13.05
CA GLN A 135 30.41 5.85 14.42
C GLN A 135 31.32 4.61 14.47
N ARG A 136 32.58 4.94 14.24
CA ARG A 136 33.81 4.34 14.79
C ARG A 136 33.57 3.63 16.12
N TRP A 137 33.69 2.30 16.11
CA TRP A 137 33.69 1.51 17.34
C TRP A 137 34.95 1.80 18.15
N LYS A 138 34.76 2.23 19.39
CA LYS A 138 35.80 2.32 20.42
C LYS A 138 36.01 0.93 21.02
N SER A 139 37.16 0.33 20.77
CA SER A 139 37.63 -0.84 21.50
C SER A 139 38.29 -0.41 22.80
N HIS A 140 37.63 -0.69 23.93
CA HIS A 140 38.26 -0.69 25.25
C HIS A 140 38.37 -2.13 25.75
N GLY A 141 39.57 -2.55 26.12
CA GLY A 141 39.80 -3.81 26.82
C GLY A 141 41.11 -4.49 26.42
N THR A 142 42.25 -3.91 26.81
CA THR A 142 43.54 -4.62 26.85
C THR A 142 43.60 -5.54 28.07
N PRO A 143 43.92 -6.84 27.94
CA PRO A 143 44.39 -7.63 29.07
C PRO A 143 45.91 -7.50 29.20
N LYS A 144 46.35 -7.28 30.45
CA LYS A 144 47.75 -7.20 30.86
C LYS A 144 48.53 -8.47 30.48
N LYS A 145 49.73 -8.24 29.96
CA LYS A 145 50.77 -9.23 29.68
C LYS A 145 51.19 -9.91 30.99
N THR A 146 50.88 -11.20 31.12
CA THR A 146 51.54 -12.07 32.10
C THR A 146 51.98 -13.31 31.33
N THR A 147 53.29 -13.48 31.16
CA THR A 147 53.92 -14.64 30.54
C THR A 147 53.76 -15.87 31.42
N PRO A 148 53.40 -17.03 30.85
CA PRO A 148 53.92 -18.30 31.33
C PRO A 148 54.68 -19.05 30.22
N SER A 149 55.89 -19.45 30.59
CA SER A 149 56.61 -20.69 30.25
C SER A 149 56.22 -21.41 28.97
N MET A 150 57.17 -21.49 28.03
CA MET A 150 57.10 -22.34 26.84
C MET A 150 56.92 -23.81 27.24
N SER A 151 55.69 -24.31 27.11
CA SER A 151 55.42 -25.74 27.01
C SER A 151 55.25 -26.05 25.53
N THR A 152 56.19 -26.82 24.98
CA THR A 152 56.12 -27.43 23.66
C THR A 152 54.95 -28.42 23.62
N LYS A 153 53.75 -27.91 23.40
CA LYS A 153 52.60 -28.69 22.98
C LYS A 153 52.21 -28.17 21.61
N VAL A 154 52.52 -28.97 20.59
CA VAL A 154 52.01 -28.78 19.24
C VAL A 154 50.50 -28.58 19.38
N ALA A 155 49.98 -27.43 18.94
CA ALA A 155 48.55 -27.18 18.95
C ALA A 155 47.88 -28.31 18.15
N ALA A 156 46.90 -28.99 18.75
CA ALA A 156 46.17 -30.04 18.08
C ALA A 156 45.63 -29.48 16.76
N SER A 157 46.11 -30.05 15.64
CA SER A 157 45.69 -29.61 14.32
C SER A 157 44.19 -29.87 14.18
N VAL A 158 43.43 -28.82 13.91
CA VAL A 158 42.01 -28.96 13.63
C VAL A 158 41.89 -29.69 12.29
N PRO A 159 41.17 -30.82 12.20
CA PRO A 159 41.07 -31.55 10.95
C PRO A 159 40.46 -30.65 9.88
N LEU A 160 40.96 -30.75 8.64
CA LEU A 160 40.52 -29.94 7.51
C LEU A 160 38.99 -30.00 7.32
N SER A 161 38.38 -31.15 7.62
CA SER A 161 36.93 -31.34 7.60
C SER A 161 36.17 -30.47 8.62
N ALA A 162 36.76 -30.14 9.76
CA ALA A 162 36.22 -29.20 10.73
C ALA A 162 36.44 -27.75 10.27
N MET A 163 37.61 -27.41 9.72
CA MET A 163 37.86 -26.09 9.11
C MET A 163 36.90 -25.78 7.95
N LEU A 164 36.62 -26.76 7.10
CA LEU A 164 35.67 -26.62 5.98
C LEU A 164 34.22 -26.46 6.46
N LYS A 165 33.88 -26.91 7.67
CA LYS A 165 32.56 -26.68 8.30
C LYS A 165 32.43 -25.27 8.87
N LEU A 166 33.53 -24.63 9.30
CA LEU A 166 33.54 -23.25 9.80
C LEU A 166 33.20 -22.22 8.72
N GLY A 167 33.38 -22.55 7.43
CA GLY A 167 33.00 -21.71 6.29
C GLY A 167 31.54 -21.82 5.86
N LYS A 168 30.75 -22.72 6.46
CA LYS A 168 29.31 -22.78 6.23
C LYS A 168 28.67 -21.70 7.10
N ILE A 169 28.50 -20.50 6.55
CA ILE A 169 27.52 -19.55 7.08
C ILE A 169 26.18 -20.27 7.12
N ILE A 170 25.77 -20.70 8.31
CA ILE A 170 24.39 -21.08 8.57
C ILE A 170 23.65 -19.75 8.50
N GLN A 171 23.10 -19.42 7.33
CA GLN A 171 22.13 -18.34 7.29
C GLN A 171 21.00 -18.78 8.22
N PRO A 172 20.72 -18.04 9.32
CA PRO A 172 19.63 -18.42 10.19
C PRO A 172 18.37 -18.42 9.33
N THR A 173 17.68 -19.57 9.29
CA THR A 173 16.46 -19.78 8.49
C THR A 173 15.34 -18.87 8.98
N GLU A 174 15.40 -18.49 10.25
CA GLU A 174 14.43 -17.63 10.93
C GLU A 174 15.09 -16.32 11.37
N GLU A 175 14.35 -15.24 11.28
CA GLU A 175 14.72 -13.90 11.72
C GLU A 175 13.95 -13.57 12.99
N ILE A 176 14.64 -13.12 14.04
CA ILE A 176 13.99 -12.72 15.29
C ILE A 176 13.53 -11.27 15.13
N VAL A 177 12.21 -11.06 15.23
CA VAL A 177 11.57 -9.75 15.07
C VAL A 177 10.82 -9.41 16.35
N THR A 178 10.97 -8.18 16.82
CA THR A 178 10.15 -7.63 17.91
C THR A 178 9.04 -6.79 17.28
N VAL A 179 7.79 -7.11 17.61
CA VAL A 179 6.61 -6.43 17.09
C VAL A 179 5.79 -5.85 18.23
N GLN A 180 5.25 -4.66 18.02
CA GLN A 180 4.25 -4.06 18.92
C GLN A 180 2.88 -4.59 18.50
N LEU A 181 2.22 -5.30 19.40
CA LEU A 181 0.89 -5.88 19.20
C LEU A 181 -0.16 -5.01 19.87
N GLU A 182 -1.22 -4.75 19.12
CA GLU A 182 -2.42 -4.06 19.59
C GLU A 182 -3.57 -5.08 19.66
N GLU A 183 -4.23 -5.14 20.80
CA GLU A 183 -5.38 -6.01 21.02
C GLU A 183 -6.65 -5.17 21.11
N PHE A 184 -7.68 -5.49 20.32
CA PHE A 184 -8.99 -4.86 20.42
C PHE A 184 -9.95 -5.73 21.23
N LYS A 185 -10.35 -5.25 22.41
CA LYS A 185 -11.32 -5.96 23.26
C LYS A 185 -12.74 -5.65 22.81
N ILE A 186 -13.40 -6.64 22.20
CA ILE A 186 -14.77 -6.51 21.69
C ILE A 186 -15.77 -6.14 22.80
N ASN A 187 -15.62 -6.71 24.00
CA ASN A 187 -16.53 -6.47 25.12
C ASN A 187 -16.51 -5.02 25.59
N GLU A 188 -15.32 -4.42 25.65
CA GLU A 188 -15.10 -3.05 26.10
C GLU A 188 -15.22 -2.04 24.94
N LYS A 189 -15.29 -2.54 23.68
CA LYS A 189 -15.23 -1.74 22.44
C LYS A 189 -14.05 -0.77 22.43
N ALA A 190 -12.94 -1.18 23.02
CA ALA A 190 -11.76 -0.36 23.24
C ALA A 190 -10.48 -1.14 22.90
N TRP A 191 -9.45 -0.41 22.50
CA TRP A 191 -8.10 -0.93 22.34
C TRP A 191 -7.46 -1.13 23.71
N ALA A 192 -6.84 -2.29 23.93
CA ALA A 192 -5.99 -2.54 25.08
C ALA A 192 -4.65 -1.80 24.90
N GLN A 193 -3.89 -1.70 26.00
CA GLN A 193 -2.56 -1.12 25.93
C GLN A 193 -1.66 -1.99 25.02
N PRO A 194 -0.97 -1.38 24.03
CA PRO A 194 -0.05 -2.11 23.17
C PRO A 194 1.05 -2.80 23.98
N PHE A 195 1.45 -4.00 23.56
CA PHE A 195 2.54 -4.74 24.21
C PHE A 195 3.51 -5.30 23.17
N GLU A 196 4.76 -5.49 23.58
CA GLU A 196 5.80 -6.01 22.70
C GLU A 196 5.85 -7.54 22.77
N ALA A 197 5.98 -8.17 21.61
CA ALA A 197 6.19 -9.60 21.48
C ALA A 197 7.39 -9.88 20.57
N THR A 198 8.25 -10.79 21.01
CA THR A 198 9.38 -11.27 20.22
C THR A 198 9.01 -12.59 19.55
N LEU A 199 9.13 -12.63 18.22
CA LEU A 199 8.76 -13.77 17.38
C LEU A 199 9.96 -14.19 16.53
N SER A 200 10.13 -15.49 16.33
CA SER A 200 10.99 -15.99 15.25
C SER A 200 10.15 -16.15 13.98
N LEU A 201 10.50 -15.39 12.95
CA LEU A 201 9.77 -15.28 11.69
C LEU A 201 10.54 -16.02 10.59
N SER A 202 9.85 -16.88 9.84
CA SER A 202 10.40 -17.51 8.64
C SER A 202 10.75 -16.46 7.58
N LYS A 203 11.94 -16.56 6.99
CA LYS A 203 12.34 -15.70 5.86
C LYS A 203 11.51 -15.93 4.60
N GLU A 204 11.09 -17.18 4.39
CA GLU A 204 10.26 -17.54 3.24
C GLU A 204 8.78 -17.42 3.58
N LYS A 205 8.01 -16.90 2.62
CA LYS A 205 6.55 -16.86 2.72
C LYS A 205 6.01 -18.29 2.62
N PHE A 206 5.11 -18.63 3.51
CA PHE A 206 4.41 -19.91 3.50
C PHE A 206 3.34 -19.95 2.40
N THR A 207 2.59 -18.86 2.24
CA THR A 207 1.60 -18.73 1.16
C THR A 207 1.37 -17.26 0.80
N SER A 208 0.76 -17.04 -0.36
CA SER A 208 0.45 -15.72 -0.91
C SER A 208 -1.01 -15.71 -1.35
N GLY A 209 -1.80 -14.78 -0.80
CA GLY A 209 -3.11 -14.43 -1.33
C GLY A 209 -3.01 -13.32 -2.38
N GLY A 210 -4.17 -12.83 -2.84
CA GLY A 210 -4.24 -11.71 -3.79
C GLY A 210 -3.81 -10.36 -3.21
N VAL A 211 -3.78 -10.22 -1.88
CA VAL A 211 -3.48 -8.95 -1.18
C VAL A 211 -2.47 -9.07 -0.04
N ARG A 212 -2.16 -10.28 0.43
CA ARG A 212 -1.29 -10.49 1.61
C ARG A 212 -0.41 -11.72 1.43
N ASN A 213 0.80 -11.65 1.95
CA ASN A 213 1.68 -12.81 2.16
C ASN A 213 1.51 -13.31 3.60
N ALA A 214 1.59 -14.62 3.79
CA ALA A 214 1.61 -15.24 5.10
C ALA A 214 2.98 -15.86 5.36
N TYR A 215 3.49 -15.64 6.56
CA TYR A 215 4.77 -16.16 7.05
C TYR A 215 4.52 -17.00 8.29
N ILE A 216 5.30 -18.04 8.48
CA ILE A 216 5.28 -18.83 9.71
C ILE A 216 6.03 -18.03 10.78
N ALA A 217 5.42 -17.86 11.94
CA ALA A 217 6.02 -17.22 13.09
C ALA A 217 5.82 -18.09 14.33
N THR A 218 6.86 -18.22 15.15
CA THR A 218 6.80 -18.89 16.45
C THR A 218 7.15 -17.91 17.57
N PRO A 219 6.40 -17.89 18.68
CA PRO A 219 6.73 -17.01 19.80
C PRO A 219 8.05 -17.44 20.41
N CYS A 220 8.97 -16.49 20.58
CA CYS A 220 10.17 -16.72 21.37
C CYS A 220 9.74 -16.77 22.84
N GLN A 221 9.76 -17.95 23.46
CA GLN A 221 9.60 -18.03 24.92
C GLN A 221 10.80 -17.33 25.56
N ALA A 222 10.50 -16.39 26.46
CA ALA A 222 11.46 -15.79 27.37
C ALA A 222 11.88 -16.77 28.47
#